data_AF-A0A420MEU5-F1
#
_entry.id   AF-A0A420MEU5-F1
#
_cell.length_a   1.000
_cell.length_b   1.000
_cell.length_c   1.000
_cell.angle_alpha   90.00
_cell.angle_beta   90.00
_cell.angle_gamma   90.00
#
_symmetry.space_group_name_H-M   'P 1'
#
loop_
_entity.id
_entity.type
_entity.pdbx_description
1 polymer ?
#
loop_
_entity_poly.entity_id
_entity_poly.type
_entity_poly.pdbx_seq_one_letter_code
_entity_poly.pdbx_strand_id
1 'polypeptide(L)'
;MPPSVPNSKGSDAPKDTPYGTWDSFPWEDFPEYAGSKSVLYRSADGKIVAGAAKESGTATLTYPCDEFFYVTKGWIKLAIHGGETFTLTKGQFVYLKKGTTVDFEFGPEFANVAVFIDNERITLI
;
A
#
# COMPACT_ATOMS: atom_id res chain seq x y z
N MET A 1 12.09 12.06 -14.89
CA MET A 1 12.59 12.35 -13.53
C MET A 1 13.60 11.28 -13.16
N PRO A 2 14.64 11.58 -12.35
CA PRO A 2 15.53 10.55 -11.83
C PRO A 2 14.72 9.51 -11.01
N PRO A 3 15.13 8.23 -11.01
CA PRO A 3 14.45 7.20 -10.25
C PRO A 3 14.51 7.49 -8.75
N SER A 4 13.44 7.16 -8.03
CA SER A 4 13.41 7.23 -6.57
C SER A 4 14.34 6.18 -5.96
N VAL A 5 14.80 6.42 -4.73
CA VAL A 5 15.72 5.53 -4.02
C VAL A 5 14.94 4.70 -3.00
N PRO A 6 14.77 3.37 -3.19
CA PRO A 6 14.11 2.51 -2.21
C PRO A 6 15.08 1.99 -1.14
N ASN A 7 14.50 1.54 -0.01
CA ASN A 7 15.14 0.69 0.99
C ASN A 7 14.33 -0.59 1.17
N SER A 8 14.24 -1.38 0.10
CA SER A 8 13.45 -2.61 0.06
C SER A 8 14.08 -3.78 0.84
N LYS A 9 15.35 -3.64 1.26
CA LYS A 9 16.13 -4.68 1.95
C LYS A 9 16.18 -4.53 3.47
N GLY A 10 15.71 -3.41 4.02
CA GLY A 10 15.69 -3.16 5.46
C GLY A 10 17.04 -2.87 6.08
N SER A 11 17.80 -1.97 5.46
CA SER A 11 18.98 -1.40 6.12
C SER A 11 18.56 -0.28 7.08
N ASP A 12 19.12 -0.26 8.29
CA ASP A 12 18.95 0.84 9.25
C ASP A 12 20.02 1.93 9.08
N ALA A 13 20.92 1.81 8.10
CA ALA A 13 21.97 2.81 7.89
C ALA A 13 21.35 4.13 7.36
N PRO A 14 21.69 5.30 7.92
CA PRO A 14 21.09 6.57 7.50
C PRO A 14 21.21 6.89 6.00
N LYS A 15 22.29 6.42 5.36
CA LYS A 15 22.52 6.58 3.91
C LYS A 15 21.50 5.84 3.02
N ASP A 16 20.80 4.85 3.59
CA ASP A 16 19.80 4.03 2.89
C ASP A 16 18.38 4.58 3.14
N THR A 17 18.25 5.86 3.51
CA THR A 17 16.94 6.51 3.68
C THR A 17 16.21 6.57 2.33
N PRO A 18 14.99 6.02 2.20
CA PRO A 18 14.26 6.06 0.95
C PRO A 18 13.62 7.43 0.70
N TYR A 19 13.63 7.91 -0.54
CA TYR A 19 13.00 9.17 -0.93
C TYR A 19 12.64 9.23 -2.42
N GLY A 20 11.65 10.06 -2.75
CA GLY A 20 11.27 10.42 -4.13
C GLY A 20 9.76 10.44 -4.37
N THR A 21 9.32 10.34 -5.62
CA THR A 21 7.90 10.30 -5.98
C THR A 21 7.41 8.86 -6.04
N TRP A 22 6.21 8.59 -5.50
CA TRP A 22 5.65 7.24 -5.42
C TRP A 22 5.65 6.50 -6.77
N ASP A 23 5.49 7.21 -7.88
CA ASP A 23 5.40 6.68 -9.24
C ASP A 23 6.74 6.46 -9.94
N SER A 24 7.87 6.79 -9.31
CA SER A 24 9.22 6.66 -9.89
C SER A 24 10.13 5.65 -9.18
N PHE A 25 9.60 4.87 -8.24
CA PHE A 25 10.27 3.70 -7.69
C PHE A 25 10.23 2.52 -8.68
N PRO A 26 11.06 1.47 -8.49
CA PRO A 26 10.94 0.23 -9.28
C PRO A 26 9.60 -0.46 -9.05
N TRP A 27 8.90 -0.82 -10.12
CA TRP A 27 7.60 -1.50 -10.07
C TRP A 27 7.74 -2.94 -10.53
N GLU A 28 6.95 -3.82 -9.93
CA GLU A 28 6.79 -5.22 -10.29
C GLU A 28 5.30 -5.56 -10.46
N ASP A 29 5.01 -6.65 -11.17
CA ASP A 29 3.64 -7.07 -11.42
C ASP A 29 2.92 -7.45 -10.13
N PHE A 30 1.65 -7.08 -10.04
CA PHE A 30 0.76 -7.42 -8.94
C PHE A 30 -0.54 -8.03 -9.46
N PRO A 31 -0.48 -9.27 -9.98
CA PRO A 31 -1.56 -9.87 -10.75
C PRO A 31 -2.84 -10.11 -9.93
N GLU A 32 -2.72 -10.32 -8.62
CA GLU A 32 -3.86 -10.51 -7.71
C GLU A 32 -4.82 -9.31 -7.72
N TYR A 33 -4.30 -8.10 -7.95
CA TYR A 33 -5.07 -6.86 -8.02
C TYR A 33 -5.09 -6.27 -9.43
N ALA A 34 -4.84 -7.11 -10.45
CA ALA A 34 -4.78 -6.74 -11.86
C ALA A 34 -3.94 -5.47 -12.09
N GLY A 35 -2.76 -5.42 -11.47
CA GLY A 35 -2.02 -4.19 -11.31
C GLY A 35 -0.51 -4.36 -11.13
N SER A 36 0.10 -3.41 -10.43
CA SER A 36 1.54 -3.39 -10.16
C SER A 36 1.80 -2.81 -8.78
N LYS A 37 2.94 -3.16 -8.19
CA LYS A 37 3.34 -2.70 -6.87
C LYS A 37 4.79 -2.24 -6.85
N SER A 38 5.15 -1.51 -5.81
CA SER A 38 6.50 -1.09 -5.53
C SER A 38 6.76 -1.15 -4.03
N VAL A 39 7.93 -1.63 -3.62
CA VAL A 39 8.39 -1.65 -2.22
C VAL A 39 9.33 -0.47 -2.01
N LEU A 40 8.88 0.53 -1.27
CA LEU A 40 9.64 1.75 -1.00
C LEU A 40 10.56 1.54 0.20
N TYR A 41 10.05 0.87 1.23
CA TYR A 41 10.75 0.64 2.49
C TYR A 41 10.34 -0.69 3.10
N ARG A 42 11.29 -1.36 3.75
CA ARG A 42 11.06 -2.44 4.70
C ARG A 42 11.91 -2.16 5.92
N SER A 43 11.43 -2.39 7.14
CA SER A 43 12.28 -2.33 8.33
C SER A 43 13.23 -3.53 8.41
N ALA A 44 14.33 -3.42 9.15
CA ALA A 44 15.30 -4.52 9.29
C ALA A 44 14.66 -5.82 9.82
N ASP A 45 13.73 -5.70 10.77
CA ASP A 45 12.95 -6.83 11.29
C ASP A 45 11.78 -7.24 10.37
N GLY A 46 11.45 -6.41 9.39
CA GLY A 46 10.37 -6.62 8.42
C GLY A 46 8.97 -6.44 8.99
N LYS A 47 8.84 -5.82 10.17
CA LYS A 47 7.57 -5.51 10.84
C LYS A 47 6.87 -4.26 10.32
N ILE A 48 7.60 -3.45 9.54
CA ILE A 48 7.07 -2.27 8.86
C ILE A 48 7.43 -2.37 7.39
N VAL A 49 6.45 -2.14 6.51
CA VAL A 49 6.67 -2.10 5.06
C VAL A 49 5.91 -0.90 4.50
N ALA A 50 6.57 -0.06 3.72
CA ALA A 50 5.90 0.97 2.93
C ALA A 50 5.91 0.58 1.46
N GLY A 51 4.73 0.59 0.85
CA GLY A 51 4.51 0.19 -0.53
C GLY A 51 3.72 1.24 -1.32
N ALA A 52 3.76 1.12 -2.64
CA ALA A 52 2.82 1.79 -3.54
C ALA A 52 2.18 0.73 -4.41
N ALA A 53 0.90 0.90 -4.75
CA ALA A 53 0.18 0.00 -5.61
C ALA A 53 -0.62 0.76 -6.66
N LYS A 54 -0.77 0.13 -7.83
CA LYS A 54 -1.76 0.46 -8.85
C LYS A 54 -2.64 -0.77 -8.97
N GLU A 55 -3.94 -0.59 -8.83
CA GLU A 55 -4.89 -1.69 -8.69
C GLU A 55 -6.14 -1.39 -9.53
N SER A 56 -6.81 -2.44 -9.98
CA SER A 56 -8.03 -2.29 -10.79
C SER A 56 -9.03 -3.41 -10.50
N GLY A 57 -10.29 -3.19 -10.87
CA GLY A 57 -11.37 -4.15 -10.64
C GLY A 57 -11.87 -4.13 -9.20
N THR A 58 -12.09 -5.31 -8.62
CA THR A 58 -12.61 -5.48 -7.26
C THR A 58 -11.82 -6.54 -6.51
N ALA A 59 -11.71 -6.40 -5.20
CA ALA A 59 -11.04 -7.37 -4.34
C ALA A 59 -11.72 -7.43 -2.97
N THR A 60 -11.52 -8.53 -2.24
CA THR A 60 -11.90 -8.64 -0.83
C THR A 60 -10.67 -9.04 -0.03
N LEU A 61 -10.35 -8.29 1.02
CA LEU A 61 -9.21 -8.59 1.89
C LEU A 61 -9.63 -8.59 3.35
N THR A 62 -9.19 -9.59 4.10
CA THR A 62 -9.13 -9.52 5.55
C THR A 62 -7.70 -9.18 5.95
N TYR A 63 -7.51 -8.02 6.56
CA TYR A 63 -6.19 -7.47 6.83
C TYR A 63 -5.37 -8.37 7.76
N PRO A 64 -4.21 -8.90 7.32
CA PRO A 64 -3.35 -9.72 8.16
C PRO A 64 -2.45 -8.90 9.10
N CYS A 65 -2.40 -7.59 8.89
CA CYS A 65 -1.63 -6.59 9.63
C CYS A 65 -2.39 -5.26 9.62
N ASP A 66 -1.94 -4.26 10.39
CA ASP A 66 -2.49 -2.90 10.29
C ASP A 66 -1.98 -2.23 9.00
N GLU A 67 -2.79 -1.37 8.39
CA GLU A 67 -2.43 -0.59 7.21
C GLU A 67 -2.85 0.88 7.36
N PHE A 68 -1.90 1.79 7.13
CA PHE A 68 -2.19 3.19 6.80
C PHE A 68 -2.19 3.35 5.28
N PHE A 69 -3.31 3.73 4.68
CA PHE A 69 -3.52 3.75 3.24
C PHE A 69 -3.84 5.16 2.76
N TYR A 70 -3.09 5.70 1.79
CA TYR A 70 -3.24 7.06 1.26
C TYR A 70 -3.43 7.06 -0.26
N VAL A 71 -4.52 7.66 -0.75
CA VAL A 71 -4.83 7.69 -2.18
C VAL A 71 -4.00 8.75 -2.89
N THR A 72 -3.21 8.34 -3.89
CA THR A 72 -2.36 9.24 -4.68
C THR A 72 -2.96 9.59 -6.04
N LYS A 73 -3.79 8.70 -6.61
CA LYS A 73 -4.48 8.90 -7.89
C LYS A 73 -5.82 8.14 -7.92
N GLY A 74 -6.77 8.66 -8.68
CA GLY A 74 -8.08 8.02 -8.87
C GLY A 74 -8.94 8.04 -7.61
N TRP A 75 -9.75 7.01 -7.45
CA TRP A 75 -10.61 6.79 -6.28
C TRP A 75 -10.70 5.30 -5.96
N ILE A 76 -11.02 5.00 -4.70
CA ILE A 76 -11.34 3.65 -4.23
C ILE A 76 -12.60 3.71 -3.38
N LYS A 77 -13.49 2.74 -3.57
CA LYS A 77 -14.64 2.55 -2.70
C LYS A 77 -14.38 1.35 -1.82
N LEU A 78 -14.60 1.54 -0.52
CA LEU A 78 -14.41 0.53 0.51
C LEU A 78 -15.77 0.23 1.14
N ALA A 79 -16.12 -1.04 1.25
CA ALA A 79 -17.22 -1.51 2.07
C ALA A 79 -16.65 -2.33 3.24
N ILE A 80 -16.66 -1.73 4.44
CA ILE A 80 -16.15 -2.38 5.65
C ILE A 80 -17.19 -3.38 6.14
N HIS A 81 -16.80 -4.65 6.30
CA HIS A 81 -17.70 -5.67 6.83
C HIS A 81 -18.09 -5.34 8.28
N GLY A 82 -19.38 -5.16 8.54
CA GLY A 82 -19.89 -4.70 9.83
C GLY A 82 -19.74 -3.19 10.08
N GLY A 83 -19.42 -2.40 9.05
CA GLY A 83 -19.24 -0.95 9.15
C GLY A 83 -19.84 -0.17 7.99
N GLU A 84 -19.26 0.98 7.69
CA GLU A 84 -19.72 1.88 6.63
C GLU A 84 -19.14 1.52 5.25
N THR A 85 -19.81 2.03 4.22
CA THR A 85 -19.28 2.07 2.85
C THR A 85 -18.96 3.52 2.51
N PHE A 86 -17.75 3.79 2.04
CA PHE A 86 -17.31 5.14 1.67
C PHE A 86 -16.32 5.10 0.50
N THR A 87 -16.17 6.24 -0.16
CA THR A 87 -15.23 6.42 -1.27
C THR A 87 -14.13 7.40 -0.86
N LEU A 88 -12.89 7.00 -1.06
CA LEU A 88 -11.72 7.85 -0.92
C LEU A 88 -11.23 8.29 -2.30
N THR A 89 -10.79 9.54 -2.39
CA THR A 89 -10.20 10.16 -3.57
C THR A 89 -8.81 10.68 -3.22
N LYS A 90 -8.06 11.12 -4.24
CA LYS A 90 -6.71 11.68 -4.07
C LYS A 90 -6.61 12.64 -2.88
N GLY A 91 -5.65 12.38 -2.00
CA GLY A 91 -5.39 13.19 -0.81
C GLY A 91 -6.08 12.70 0.46
N GLN A 92 -6.98 11.72 0.36
CA GLN A 92 -7.65 11.10 1.49
C GLN A 92 -6.97 9.80 1.90
N PHE A 93 -7.21 9.38 3.13
CA PHE A 93 -6.60 8.20 3.72
C PHE A 93 -7.60 7.39 4.55
N VAL A 94 -7.24 6.16 4.84
CA VAL A 94 -7.89 5.30 5.83
C VAL A 94 -6.83 4.56 6.63
N TYR A 95 -7.18 4.20 7.86
CA TYR A 95 -6.40 3.26 8.66
C TYR A 95 -7.24 2.01 8.88
N LEU A 96 -6.71 0.85 8.49
CA LEU A 96 -7.38 -0.43 8.56
C LEU A 96 -6.61 -1.32 9.53
N LYS A 97 -7.29 -1.80 10.59
CA LYS A 97 -6.67 -2.66 11.58
C LYS A 97 -6.61 -4.10 11.10
N LYS A 98 -5.61 -4.86 11.56
CA LYS A 98 -5.55 -6.31 11.46
C LYS A 98 -6.90 -6.93 11.86
N GLY A 99 -7.40 -7.82 11.03
CA GLY A 99 -8.70 -8.47 11.16
C GLY A 99 -9.88 -7.71 10.53
N THR A 100 -9.69 -6.48 10.04
CA THR A 100 -10.73 -5.77 9.28
C THR A 100 -10.93 -6.46 7.94
N THR A 101 -12.16 -6.81 7.58
CA THR A 101 -12.51 -7.32 6.24
C THR A 101 -13.13 -6.20 5.42
N VAL A 102 -12.65 -6.01 4.19
CA VAL A 102 -13.07 -4.94 3.29
C VAL A 102 -13.30 -5.48 1.90
N ASP A 103 -14.40 -5.09 1.27
CA ASP A 103 -14.59 -5.21 -0.18
C ASP A 103 -14.19 -3.89 -0.85
N PHE A 104 -13.35 -4.00 -1.87
CA PHE A 104 -12.80 -2.89 -2.65
C PHE A 104 -13.39 -2.84 -4.04
N GLU A 105 -13.64 -1.62 -4.51
CA GLU A 105 -13.86 -1.29 -5.91
C GLU A 105 -12.88 -0.18 -6.29
N PHE A 106 -12.01 -0.46 -7.25
CA PHE A 106 -10.94 0.44 -7.67
C PHE A 106 -11.38 1.24 -8.90
N GLY A 107 -11.33 2.57 -8.79
CA GLY A 107 -11.62 3.47 -9.89
C GLY A 107 -10.55 3.44 -11.00
N PRO A 108 -10.82 4.08 -12.15
CA PRO A 108 -9.85 4.17 -13.23
C PRO A 108 -8.53 4.81 -12.78
N GLU A 109 -7.42 4.18 -13.19
CA GLU A 109 -6.05 4.62 -12.88
C GLU A 109 -5.76 4.78 -11.37
N PHE A 110 -6.48 4.03 -10.53
CA PHE A 110 -6.30 4.09 -9.09
C PHE A 110 -4.87 3.75 -8.68
N ALA A 111 -4.34 4.55 -7.75
CA ALA A 111 -3.07 4.29 -7.11
C ALA A 111 -3.05 4.82 -5.67
N ASN A 112 -2.25 4.16 -4.84
CA ASN A 112 -2.08 4.50 -3.44
C ASN A 112 -0.62 4.33 -2.99
N VAL A 113 -0.35 4.87 -1.80
CA VAL A 113 0.80 4.53 -0.97
C VAL A 113 0.27 4.00 0.34
N ALA A 114 0.83 2.89 0.81
CA ALA A 114 0.41 2.23 2.03
C ALA A 114 1.60 1.96 2.95
N VAL A 115 1.35 1.93 4.26
CA VAL A 115 2.29 1.47 5.29
C VAL A 115 1.64 0.34 6.07
N PHE A 116 2.23 -0.84 5.97
CA PHE A 116 1.83 -2.04 6.68
C PHE A 116 2.63 -2.15 7.98
N ILE A 117 1.95 -2.51 9.08
CA ILE A 117 2.51 -2.54 10.43
C ILE A 117 2.00 -3.78 11.17
N ASP A 118 2.91 -4.58 11.72
CA ASP A 118 2.57 -5.73 12.56
C ASP A 118 3.65 -5.95 13.63
N ASN A 119 3.36 -6.78 14.63
CA ASN A 119 4.36 -7.29 15.57
C ASN A 119 5.16 -8.45 14.98
N GLU A 120 4.63 -9.10 13.95
CA GLU A 120 5.26 -10.17 13.19
C GLU A 120 5.84 -9.66 11.86
N ARG A 121 6.68 -10.47 11.22
CA ARG A 121 7.24 -10.10 9.92
C ARG A 121 6.13 -10.07 8.86
N ILE A 122 6.00 -8.94 8.18
CA ILE A 122 5.00 -8.73 7.14
C ILE A 122 5.45 -9.42 5.85
N THR A 123 4.61 -10.33 5.36
CA THR A 123 4.76 -10.98 4.05
C THR A 123 4.01 -10.26 2.94
N LEU A 124 3.06 -9.37 3.30
CA LEU A 124 2.34 -8.56 2.34
C LEU A 124 3.30 -7.59 1.65
N ILE A 125 3.25 -7.65 0.32
CA ILE A 125 3.69 -6.72 -0.73
C ILE A 125 3.45 -7.47 -2.01
#